data_AF-A0A7Y2VKS2-F1
#
_entry.id   AF-A0A7Y2VKS2-F1
#
_cell.length_a   1.000
_cell.length_b   1.000
_cell.length_c   1.000
_cell.angle_alpha   90.00
_cell.angle_beta   90.00
_cell.angle_gamma   90.00
#
_symmetry.space_group_name_H-M   'P 1'
#
loop_
_entity.id
_entity.type
_entity.pdbx_description
1 polymer ?
#
loop_
_entity_poly.entity_id
_entity_poly.type
_entity_poly.pdbx_seq_one_letter_code
_entity_poly.pdbx_strand_id
1 'polypeptide(L)'
;MNTLIHNVDRDCVNSLGIPVDNLTREGAVERIVELAKRRDGRARLVSTLNVDFLVNALGTGFQRARHPELLEVLRQSDLVTADGFPILWLSRIAGRPLPHRVCGSDMVPSLAARAVQEGLSLFLLGGGEGVGARAAETLRTQNPGLRIAGTAAPMIHSAGPGLTHAEEDDVALVEAINRSGADILLLGLGNPKQELWFNRNRHRLEVPVSIGVGGTFEFIVGSVRRAPAWMQRCNLEWVFRMTQDPARLWRRYALGLAKMVALSLPLAWSRLTQRLAFGRGRRALPSAPQWRQLWSSRDDSLAVVRLPRLVARDYLENLVREVQTTLSDGTLRLLDFSRVKHIALEAHHALFTLSELQRLRNDRIVLLGMSDELRRRLASARVLDMLQTTDGDALSSLDSGRAGAGTGCRTYLLEQTALVFLSGRVDARGLADMGFVESLRQTATDRLVIIDVRNVDLLESTAIVALMSLHAGRGDAAPGVYLSGASPNVRQMFRMANLGAPARFLDDAGLLALIAGEEPGHD
;
A
#
# COMPACT_ATOMS: atom_id res chain seq x y z
N MET A 1 -6.27 -7.70 -16.63
CA MET A 1 -5.31 -7.79 -15.49
C MET A 1 -5.27 -6.44 -14.76
N ASN A 2 -5.66 -6.47 -13.49
CA ASN A 2 -5.39 -5.54 -12.39
C ASN A 2 -5.47 -4.02 -12.62
N THR A 3 -6.58 -3.43 -12.17
CA THR A 3 -6.74 -1.99 -11.86
C THR A 3 -5.98 -1.56 -10.59
N LEU A 4 -4.78 -2.11 -10.39
CA LEU A 4 -3.89 -1.75 -9.29
C LEU A 4 -3.37 -0.34 -9.53
N ILE A 5 -3.56 0.53 -8.54
CA ILE A 5 -3.03 1.91 -8.55
C ILE A 5 -1.49 1.85 -8.42
N HIS A 6 -0.99 0.91 -7.62
CA HIS A 6 0.44 0.62 -7.47
C HIS A 6 0.70 -0.77 -8.03
N ASN A 7 1.38 -0.85 -9.16
CA ASN A 7 1.90 -2.10 -9.71
C ASN A 7 3.43 -2.04 -9.79
N VAL A 8 4.10 -3.18 -9.89
CA VAL A 8 5.58 -3.25 -9.87
C VAL A 8 6.21 -2.45 -11.03
N ASP A 9 5.49 -2.31 -12.14
CA ASP A 9 5.94 -1.57 -13.33
C ASP A 9 5.81 -0.05 -13.17
N ARG A 10 4.98 0.44 -12.23
CA ARG A 10 4.86 1.86 -11.92
C ARG A 10 6.16 2.34 -11.29
N ASP A 11 6.92 3.16 -12.00
CA ASP A 11 8.17 3.67 -11.46
C ASP A 11 7.92 4.82 -10.47
N CYS A 12 7.82 4.50 -9.18
CA CYS A 12 7.62 5.52 -8.14
C CYS A 12 8.56 5.41 -6.94
N VAL A 13 8.61 6.51 -6.20
CA VAL A 13 9.44 6.72 -5.01
C VAL A 13 8.54 7.05 -3.83
N ASN A 14 8.78 6.39 -2.70
CA ASN A 14 8.06 6.69 -1.47
C ASN A 14 8.49 8.06 -0.90
N SER A 15 7.54 9.00 -0.84
CA SER A 15 7.65 10.29 -0.18
C SER A 15 6.75 10.32 1.06
N LEU A 16 7.20 9.68 2.15
CA LEU A 16 6.49 9.60 3.44
C LEU A 16 5.09 8.99 3.33
N GLY A 17 5.00 7.82 2.70
CA GLY A 17 3.76 7.08 2.51
C GLY A 17 2.99 7.46 1.25
N ILE A 18 3.52 8.36 0.42
CA ILE A 18 2.92 8.78 -0.85
C ILE A 18 3.83 8.33 -2.01
N PRO A 19 3.31 7.59 -3.00
CA PRO A 19 4.07 7.11 -4.15
C PRO A 19 4.17 8.20 -5.21
N VAL A 20 5.34 8.83 -5.33
CA VAL A 20 5.62 9.90 -6.30
C VAL A 20 6.27 9.30 -7.55
N ASP A 21 5.69 9.55 -8.71
CA ASP A 21 6.13 8.99 -9.99
C ASP A 21 7.45 9.60 -10.48
N ASN A 22 8.33 8.72 -10.93
CA ASN A 22 9.63 9.05 -11.50
C ASN A 22 9.52 9.40 -12.98
N LEU A 23 8.96 10.57 -13.27
CA LEU A 23 8.69 11.02 -14.62
C LEU A 23 9.28 12.39 -14.91
N THR A 24 9.61 12.62 -16.19
CA THR A 24 9.82 13.95 -16.74
C THR A 24 8.47 14.65 -16.89
N ARG A 25 8.48 15.95 -17.19
CA ARG A 25 7.25 16.68 -17.51
C ARG A 25 6.57 16.09 -18.75
N GLU A 26 7.36 15.78 -19.77
CA GLU A 26 6.90 15.20 -21.03
C GLU A 26 6.25 13.83 -20.79
N GLY A 27 6.90 12.96 -19.99
CA GLY A 27 6.34 11.67 -19.60
C GLY A 27 5.07 11.80 -18.75
N ALA A 28 4.97 12.82 -17.90
CA ALA A 28 3.73 13.10 -17.17
C ALA A 28 2.58 13.51 -18.12
N VAL A 29 2.85 14.38 -19.11
CA VAL A 29 1.86 14.76 -20.14
C VAL A 29 1.43 13.56 -20.97
N GLU A 30 2.36 12.73 -21.42
CA GLU A 30 2.06 11.50 -22.16
C GLU A 30 1.17 10.57 -21.32
N ARG A 31 1.53 10.36 -20.05
CA ARG A 31 0.74 9.53 -19.15
C ARG A 31 -0.67 10.08 -18.95
N ILE A 32 -0.82 11.39 -18.77
CA ILE A 32 -2.13 12.05 -18.65
C ILE A 32 -2.98 11.83 -19.90
N VAL A 33 -2.37 11.96 -21.09
CA VAL A 33 -3.06 11.71 -22.37
C VAL A 33 -3.52 10.26 -22.48
N GLU A 34 -2.69 9.30 -22.08
CA GLU A 34 -3.10 7.89 -22.01
C GLU A 34 -4.28 7.69 -21.06
N LEU A 35 -4.27 8.33 -19.89
CA LEU A 35 -5.38 8.27 -18.94
C LEU A 35 -6.65 8.90 -19.51
N ALA A 36 -6.53 10.05 -20.19
CA ALA A 36 -7.63 10.74 -20.85
C ALA A 36 -8.31 9.88 -21.93
N LYS A 37 -7.52 9.06 -22.64
CA LYS A 37 -8.03 8.14 -23.67
C LYS A 37 -8.67 6.86 -23.11
N ARG A 38 -8.39 6.50 -21.86
CA ARG A 38 -8.97 5.31 -21.20
C ARG A 38 -10.37 5.61 -20.68
N ARG A 39 -11.38 5.44 -21.55
CA ARG A 39 -12.80 5.60 -21.22
C ARG A 39 -13.41 4.31 -20.64
N ASP A 40 -12.85 3.83 -19.54
CA ASP A 40 -13.30 2.62 -18.83
C ASP A 40 -14.26 2.92 -17.66
N GLY A 41 -14.88 4.11 -17.65
CA GLY A 41 -15.84 4.54 -16.62
C GLY A 41 -15.21 4.90 -15.28
N ARG A 42 -13.87 4.90 -15.17
CA ARG A 42 -13.15 5.24 -13.94
C ARG A 42 -12.55 6.65 -14.03
N ALA A 43 -13.01 7.56 -13.18
CA ALA A 43 -12.35 8.85 -12.97
C ALA A 43 -11.01 8.65 -12.25
N ARG A 44 -9.97 9.29 -12.77
CA ARG A 44 -8.60 9.20 -12.26
C ARG A 44 -8.09 10.52 -11.73
N LEU A 45 -7.23 10.46 -10.72
CA LEU A 45 -6.63 11.65 -10.11
C LEU A 45 -5.15 11.75 -10.41
N VAL A 46 -4.73 12.96 -10.82
CA VAL A 46 -3.34 13.39 -10.90
C VAL A 46 -3.09 14.44 -9.83
N SER A 47 -2.19 14.14 -8.88
CA SER A 47 -1.85 15.05 -7.78
C SER A 47 -0.46 15.63 -7.95
N THR A 48 -0.33 16.95 -7.89
CA THR A 48 0.98 17.63 -7.95
C THR A 48 1.54 17.83 -6.54
N LEU A 49 2.16 16.79 -5.98
CA LEU A 49 2.58 16.75 -4.58
C LEU A 49 3.65 17.81 -4.30
N ASN A 50 3.37 18.69 -3.34
CA ASN A 50 4.33 19.66 -2.81
C ASN A 50 4.38 19.62 -1.27
N VAL A 51 5.20 20.47 -0.65
CA VAL A 51 5.35 20.51 0.83
C VAL A 51 4.02 20.70 1.56
N ASP A 52 3.12 21.49 0.99
CA ASP A 52 1.87 21.85 1.65
C ASP A 52 0.94 20.65 1.79
N PHE A 53 0.97 19.73 0.82
CA PHE A 53 0.27 18.45 0.91
C PHE A 53 0.78 17.64 2.10
N LEU A 54 2.10 17.49 2.23
CA LEU A 54 2.70 16.75 3.34
C LEU A 54 2.38 17.40 4.69
N VAL A 55 2.39 18.73 4.76
CA VAL A 55 2.07 19.49 5.98
C VAL A 55 0.59 19.34 6.36
N ASN A 56 -0.32 19.28 5.39
CA ASN A 56 -1.75 19.13 5.65
C ASN A 56 -2.12 17.66 5.97
N ALA A 57 -1.56 16.71 5.22
CA ALA A 57 -1.86 15.28 5.32
C ALA A 57 -1.21 14.60 6.52
N LEU A 58 0.00 15.01 6.92
CA LEU A 58 0.78 14.28 7.92
C LEU A 58 0.80 15.02 9.26
N GLY A 59 0.72 14.27 10.35
CA GLY A 59 1.03 14.75 11.71
C GLY A 59 2.49 14.50 12.07
N THR A 60 2.99 15.22 13.07
CA THR A 60 4.22 14.89 13.80
C THR A 60 3.86 14.35 15.19
N GLY A 61 4.82 13.83 15.95
CA GLY A 61 4.56 13.28 17.29
C GLY A 61 3.86 14.26 18.26
N PHE A 62 3.99 15.57 18.04
CA PHE A 62 3.41 16.62 18.88
C PHE A 62 2.31 17.44 18.20
N GLN A 63 2.00 17.16 16.93
CA GLN A 63 1.02 17.92 16.16
C GLN A 63 0.23 17.00 15.23
N ARG A 64 -1.10 16.99 15.39
CA ARG A 64 -1.99 16.22 14.50
C ARG A 64 -1.95 16.75 13.06
N ALA A 65 -2.27 15.87 12.11
CA ALA A 65 -2.54 16.26 10.74
C ALA A 65 -3.74 17.21 10.70
N ARG A 66 -3.74 18.17 9.76
CA ARG A 66 -4.90 19.06 9.56
C ARG A 66 -6.01 18.35 8.80
N HIS A 67 -5.60 17.53 7.83
CA HIS A 67 -6.46 16.78 6.93
C HIS A 67 -5.90 15.35 6.77
N PRO A 68 -6.01 14.49 7.80
CA PRO A 68 -5.50 13.11 7.72
C PRO A 68 -6.06 12.33 6.54
N GLU A 69 -7.30 12.62 6.13
CA GLU A 69 -7.99 12.03 4.98
C GLU A 69 -7.27 12.27 3.65
N LEU A 70 -6.51 13.37 3.53
CA LEU A 70 -5.76 13.70 2.31
C LEU A 70 -4.68 12.66 2.00
N LEU A 71 -4.08 12.03 3.02
CA LEU A 71 -3.03 11.04 2.83
C LEU A 71 -3.52 9.87 1.98
N GLU A 72 -4.73 9.39 2.26
CA GLU A 72 -5.31 8.26 1.54
C GLU A 72 -5.70 8.65 0.11
N VAL A 73 -6.24 9.85 -0.09
CA VAL A 73 -6.51 10.37 -1.44
C VAL A 73 -5.23 10.40 -2.29
N LEU A 74 -4.12 10.88 -1.71
CA LEU A 74 -2.83 10.94 -2.40
C LEU A 74 -2.24 9.55 -2.69
N ARG A 75 -2.45 8.58 -1.80
CA ARG A 75 -2.08 7.17 -2.05
C ARG A 75 -2.88 6.57 -3.18
N GLN A 76 -4.14 6.96 -3.32
CA GLN A 76 -5.04 6.42 -4.35
C GLN A 76 -4.95 7.16 -5.69
N SER A 77 -4.14 8.22 -5.79
CA SER A 77 -3.92 8.92 -7.06
C SER A 77 -3.25 8.03 -8.10
N ASP A 78 -3.82 8.02 -9.30
CA ASP A 78 -3.33 7.27 -10.45
C ASP A 78 -2.00 7.82 -10.98
N LEU A 79 -1.69 9.09 -10.68
CA LEU A 79 -0.40 9.72 -10.92
C LEU A 79 -0.12 10.78 -9.83
N VAL A 80 1.11 10.82 -9.31
CA VAL A 80 1.57 11.82 -8.35
C VAL A 80 2.88 12.41 -8.83
N THR A 81 2.87 13.70 -9.16
CA THR A 81 4.06 14.39 -9.67
C THR A 81 4.81 15.12 -8.55
N ALA A 82 6.12 15.32 -8.71
CA ALA A 82 6.92 16.07 -7.76
C ALA A 82 6.88 17.59 -8.03
N ASP A 83 6.02 18.30 -7.31
CA ASP A 83 5.87 19.75 -7.37
C ASP A 83 6.73 20.44 -6.29
N GLY A 84 8.04 20.51 -6.53
CA GLY A 84 8.96 21.35 -5.77
C GLY A 84 10.18 20.63 -5.21
N PHE A 85 11.24 21.41 -4.97
CA PHE A 85 12.54 20.90 -4.52
C PHE A 85 12.50 19.99 -3.27
N PRO A 86 11.69 20.27 -2.24
CA PRO A 86 11.66 19.40 -1.05
C PRO A 86 11.23 17.96 -1.35
N ILE A 87 10.36 17.74 -2.35
CA ILE A 87 9.97 16.39 -2.77
C ILE A 87 11.13 15.69 -3.48
N LEU A 88 11.86 16.41 -4.35
CA LEU A 88 13.10 15.88 -4.94
C LEU A 88 14.16 15.57 -3.87
N TRP A 89 14.24 16.36 -2.80
CA TRP A 89 15.15 16.09 -1.69
C TRP A 89 14.74 14.83 -0.90
N LEU A 90 13.46 14.66 -0.58
CA LEU A 90 12.94 13.43 0.04
C LEU A 90 13.25 12.19 -0.81
N SER A 91 13.10 12.27 -2.13
CA SER A 91 13.40 11.15 -3.03
C SER A 91 14.87 10.71 -2.97
N ARG A 92 15.82 11.65 -2.79
CA ARG A 92 17.25 11.34 -2.56
C ARG A 92 17.45 10.60 -1.25
N ILE A 93 16.73 10.98 -0.19
CA ILE A 93 16.77 10.28 1.10
C ILE A 93 16.19 8.88 0.96
N ALA A 94 15.07 8.73 0.24
CA ALA A 94 14.46 7.44 -0.08
C ALA A 94 15.35 6.55 -0.98
N GLY A 95 16.47 7.07 -1.49
CA GLY A 95 17.45 6.32 -2.26
C GLY A 95 17.15 6.23 -3.76
N ARG A 96 16.04 6.81 -4.22
CA ARG A 96 15.65 6.88 -5.64
C ARG A 96 15.45 8.35 -6.01
N PRO A 97 16.50 9.07 -6.43
CA PRO A 97 16.40 10.49 -6.74
C PRO A 97 15.50 10.71 -7.97
N LEU A 98 14.46 11.52 -7.81
CA LEU A 98 13.63 11.99 -8.92
C LEU A 98 14.44 13.00 -9.76
N PRO A 99 14.43 12.89 -11.10
CA PRO A 99 15.31 13.66 -11.98
C PRO A 99 14.85 15.11 -12.12
N HIS A 100 13.53 15.34 -12.12
CA HIS A 100 12.94 16.63 -12.44
C HIS A 100 11.78 17.00 -11.52
N ARG A 101 11.55 18.31 -11.43
CA ARG A 101 10.35 18.90 -10.87
C ARG A 101 9.27 18.93 -11.94
N VAL A 102 8.06 18.51 -11.60
CA VAL A 102 6.90 18.49 -12.49
C VAL A 102 5.73 19.23 -11.81
N CYS A 103 5.66 20.53 -12.06
CA CYS A 103 4.65 21.44 -11.52
C CYS A 103 3.43 21.53 -12.43
N GLY A 104 2.24 21.71 -11.86
CA GLY A 104 1.01 22.00 -12.62
C GLY A 104 1.16 23.20 -13.56
N SER A 105 1.80 24.28 -13.11
CA SER A 105 2.01 25.50 -13.90
C SER A 105 2.90 25.32 -15.13
N ASP A 106 3.81 24.34 -15.10
CA ASP A 106 4.67 24.01 -16.24
C ASP A 106 4.04 22.92 -17.12
N MET A 107 3.21 22.06 -16.53
CA MET A 107 2.57 20.93 -17.19
C MET A 107 1.33 21.33 -18.00
N VAL A 108 0.48 22.23 -17.49
CA VAL A 108 -0.78 22.62 -18.16
C VAL A 108 -0.56 23.23 -19.55
N PRO A 109 0.40 24.14 -19.78
CA PRO A 109 0.66 24.66 -21.12
C PRO A 109 1.11 23.56 -22.11
N SER A 110 1.99 22.66 -21.68
CA SER A 110 2.43 21.52 -22.51
C SER A 110 1.29 20.53 -22.77
N LEU A 111 0.43 20.30 -21.78
CA LEU A 111 -0.75 19.46 -21.91
C LEU A 111 -1.78 20.07 -22.87
N ALA A 112 -1.98 21.39 -22.86
CA ALA A 112 -2.85 22.08 -23.80
C ALA A 112 -2.36 21.91 -25.25
N ALA A 113 -1.06 22.10 -25.50
CA ALA A 113 -0.47 21.85 -26.81
C ALA A 113 -0.67 20.40 -27.27
N ARG A 114 -0.49 19.44 -26.35
CA ARG A 114 -0.70 18.02 -26.65
C ARG A 114 -2.17 17.68 -26.85
N ALA A 115 -3.08 18.30 -26.10
CA ALA A 115 -4.52 18.10 -26.25
C ALA A 115 -5.02 18.50 -27.64
N VAL A 116 -4.45 19.55 -28.26
CA VAL A 116 -4.73 19.90 -29.67
C VAL A 116 -4.36 18.75 -30.61
N GLN A 117 -3.14 18.21 -30.46
CA GLN A 117 -2.64 17.12 -31.31
C GLN A 117 -3.50 15.85 -31.20
N GLU A 118 -4.00 15.58 -30.01
CA GLU A 118 -4.75 14.36 -29.69
C GLU A 118 -6.27 14.53 -29.82
N GLY A 119 -6.73 15.75 -30.11
CA GLY A 119 -8.15 16.06 -30.13
C GLY A 119 -8.82 15.83 -28.76
N LEU A 120 -8.18 16.27 -27.68
CA LEU A 120 -8.73 16.23 -26.33
C LEU A 120 -9.24 17.61 -25.92
N SER A 121 -10.26 17.61 -25.07
CA SER A 121 -10.92 18.80 -24.55
C SER A 121 -10.63 19.01 -23.06
N LEU A 122 -10.53 20.28 -22.66
CA LEU A 122 -10.24 20.67 -21.27
C LEU A 122 -11.47 21.31 -20.61
N PHE A 123 -11.71 20.98 -19.34
CA PHE A 123 -12.61 21.72 -18.46
C PHE A 123 -11.80 22.36 -17.32
N LEU A 124 -12.01 23.65 -17.05
CA LEU A 124 -11.30 24.37 -15.98
C LEU A 124 -12.25 24.66 -14.81
N LEU A 125 -12.02 24.00 -13.68
CA LEU A 125 -12.79 24.18 -12.45
C LEU A 125 -11.96 24.91 -11.39
N GLY A 126 -12.39 26.10 -10.98
CA GLY A 126 -11.78 26.90 -9.91
C GLY A 126 -11.08 28.17 -10.40
N GLY A 127 -10.16 28.67 -9.58
CA GLY A 127 -9.67 30.04 -9.64
C GLY A 127 -10.68 31.04 -9.06
N GLY A 128 -10.26 32.30 -8.92
CA GLY A 128 -11.18 33.40 -8.61
C GLY A 128 -12.21 33.61 -9.73
N GLU A 129 -13.26 34.38 -9.43
CA GLU A 129 -14.29 34.74 -10.41
C GLU A 129 -13.66 35.30 -11.71
N GLY A 130 -14.03 34.71 -12.86
CA GLY A 130 -13.48 35.08 -14.17
C GLY A 130 -12.05 34.61 -14.47
N VAL A 131 -11.28 34.10 -13.50
CA VAL A 131 -9.89 33.65 -13.71
C VAL A 131 -9.84 32.41 -14.60
N GLY A 132 -10.69 31.41 -14.34
CA GLY A 132 -10.77 30.19 -15.15
C GLY A 132 -11.11 30.48 -16.63
N ALA A 133 -12.07 31.37 -16.88
CA ALA A 133 -12.46 31.79 -18.23
C ALA A 133 -11.31 32.49 -18.97
N ARG A 134 -10.59 33.40 -18.29
CA ARG A 134 -9.41 34.08 -18.85
C ARG A 134 -8.25 33.12 -19.11
N ALA A 135 -8.05 32.13 -18.24
CA ALA A 135 -7.03 31.11 -18.43
C ALA A 135 -7.36 30.25 -19.66
N ALA A 136 -8.62 29.85 -19.84
CA ALA A 136 -9.10 29.14 -21.02
C ALA A 136 -8.83 29.94 -22.32
N GLU A 137 -9.13 31.24 -22.32
CA GLU A 137 -8.87 32.09 -23.49
C GLU A 137 -7.38 32.22 -23.80
N THR A 138 -6.56 32.36 -22.76
CA THR A 138 -5.11 32.44 -22.90
C THR A 138 -4.54 31.15 -23.50
N LEU A 139 -5.00 29.99 -23.01
CA LEU A 139 -4.59 28.69 -23.53
C LEU A 139 -5.03 28.49 -24.99
N ARG A 140 -6.24 28.92 -25.35
CA ARG A 140 -6.76 28.87 -26.72
C ARG A 140 -5.98 29.77 -27.68
N THR A 141 -5.62 30.96 -27.23
CA THR A 141 -4.78 31.90 -28.00
C THR A 141 -3.39 31.32 -28.25
N GLN A 142 -2.80 30.67 -27.24
CA GLN A 142 -1.48 30.04 -27.36
C GLN A 142 -1.50 28.72 -28.15
N ASN A 143 -2.66 28.05 -28.22
CA ASN A 143 -2.82 26.76 -28.86
C ASN A 143 -4.07 26.77 -29.76
N PRO A 144 -3.99 27.33 -30.98
CA PRO A 144 -5.11 27.33 -31.92
C PRO A 144 -5.63 25.91 -32.16
N GLY A 145 -6.95 25.73 -32.06
CA GLY A 145 -7.61 24.41 -32.15
C GLY A 145 -7.85 23.71 -30.81
N LEU A 146 -7.39 24.29 -29.69
CA LEU A 146 -7.70 23.76 -28.36
C LEU A 146 -9.20 23.84 -28.06
N ARG A 147 -9.77 22.69 -27.67
CA ARG A 147 -11.17 22.60 -27.24
C ARG A 147 -11.28 22.84 -25.74
N ILE A 148 -12.01 23.88 -25.37
CA ILE A 148 -12.42 24.13 -23.98
C ILE A 148 -13.88 23.67 -23.87
N ALA A 149 -14.11 22.60 -23.12
CA ALA A 149 -15.44 22.03 -22.90
C ALA A 149 -16.27 22.86 -21.90
N GLY A 150 -15.61 23.58 -21.00
CA GLY A 150 -16.27 24.49 -20.07
C GLY A 150 -15.33 25.09 -19.03
N THR A 151 -15.86 26.05 -18.28
CA THR A 151 -15.20 26.64 -17.12
C THR A 151 -16.22 26.88 -16.02
N ALA A 152 -15.84 26.68 -14.76
CA ALA A 152 -16.69 26.99 -13.60
C ALA A 152 -15.82 27.47 -12.43
N ALA A 153 -16.32 28.40 -11.63
CA ALA A 153 -15.64 28.90 -10.42
C ALA A 153 -16.58 28.86 -9.19
N PRO A 154 -17.08 27.68 -8.80
CA PRO A 154 -18.01 27.55 -7.68
C PRO A 154 -17.30 27.67 -6.34
N MET A 155 -18.06 28.01 -5.31
CA MET A 155 -17.60 27.95 -3.93
C MET A 155 -17.64 26.51 -3.43
N ILE A 156 -16.46 25.89 -3.25
CA ILE A 156 -16.35 24.51 -2.76
C ILE A 156 -16.05 24.47 -1.26
N HIS A 157 -16.90 23.75 -0.54
CA HIS A 157 -16.75 23.44 0.88
C HIS A 157 -16.03 22.08 1.09
N SER A 158 -15.01 22.09 1.93
CA SER A 158 -14.19 20.91 2.26
C SER A 158 -14.21 20.57 3.76
N ALA A 159 -14.83 21.40 4.59
CA ALA A 159 -14.97 21.20 6.04
C ALA A 159 -16.07 22.12 6.61
N GLY A 160 -16.56 21.78 7.81
CA GLY A 160 -17.51 22.60 8.57
C GLY A 160 -18.98 22.48 8.11
N PRO A 161 -19.88 23.33 8.62
CA PRO A 161 -21.33 23.24 8.39
C PRO A 161 -21.75 23.39 6.91
N GLY A 162 -20.94 24.07 6.11
CA GLY A 162 -21.17 24.21 4.67
C GLY A 162 -20.98 22.91 3.89
N LEU A 163 -20.33 21.88 4.47
CA LEU A 163 -20.20 20.57 3.83
C LEU A 163 -21.53 19.83 3.73
N THR A 164 -22.45 20.04 4.69
CA THR A 164 -23.75 19.34 4.75
C THR A 164 -24.66 19.69 3.57
N HIS A 165 -24.52 20.90 3.01
CA HIS A 165 -25.28 21.37 1.84
C HIS A 165 -24.48 21.26 0.54
N ALA A 166 -23.20 20.90 0.61
CA ALA A 166 -22.32 20.84 -0.55
C ALA A 166 -22.65 19.67 -1.49
N GLU A 167 -23.42 18.68 -1.05
CA GLU A 167 -23.75 17.51 -1.86
C GLU A 167 -24.65 17.89 -3.05
N GLU A 168 -25.67 18.73 -2.85
CA GLU A 168 -26.55 19.19 -3.94
C GLU A 168 -25.80 20.08 -4.94
N ASP A 169 -24.98 21.02 -4.45
CA ASP A 169 -24.15 21.88 -5.30
C ASP A 169 -23.13 21.03 -6.10
N ASP A 170 -22.54 20.02 -5.47
CA ASP A 170 -21.63 19.09 -6.12
C ASP A 170 -22.35 18.25 -7.19
N VAL A 171 -23.58 17.78 -6.94
CA VAL A 171 -24.40 17.05 -7.93
C VAL A 171 -24.53 17.87 -9.21
N ALA A 172 -25.03 19.10 -9.09
CA ALA A 172 -25.30 19.97 -10.22
C ALA A 172 -24.01 20.30 -10.99
N LEU A 173 -22.91 20.52 -10.26
CA LEU A 173 -21.60 20.79 -10.83
C LEU A 173 -21.04 19.58 -11.58
N VAL A 174 -21.10 18.38 -10.99
CA VAL A 174 -20.65 17.14 -11.63
C VAL A 174 -21.46 16.86 -12.89
N GLU A 175 -22.78 17.05 -12.86
CA GLU A 175 -23.63 16.89 -14.05
C GLU A 175 -23.28 17.91 -15.16
N ALA A 176 -22.96 19.15 -14.81
CA ALA A 176 -22.48 20.13 -15.78
C ALA A 176 -21.13 19.72 -16.40
N ILE A 177 -20.22 19.20 -15.57
CA ILE A 177 -18.91 18.69 -16.03
C ILE A 177 -19.10 17.48 -16.95
N ASN A 178 -19.91 16.50 -16.58
CA ASN A 178 -20.14 15.30 -17.40
C ASN A 178 -20.81 15.66 -18.74
N ARG A 179 -21.85 16.52 -18.72
CA ARG A 179 -22.52 17.00 -19.94
C ARG A 179 -21.60 17.75 -20.91
N SER A 180 -20.52 18.36 -20.39
CA SER A 180 -19.54 19.04 -21.25
C SER A 180 -18.74 18.07 -22.14
N GLY A 181 -18.73 16.78 -21.82
CA GLY A 181 -17.97 15.76 -22.56
C GLY A 181 -16.45 15.91 -22.43
N ALA A 182 -15.97 16.65 -21.43
CA ALA A 182 -14.55 16.94 -21.23
C ALA A 182 -13.70 15.67 -21.12
N ASP A 183 -12.53 15.68 -21.74
CA ASP A 183 -11.55 14.58 -21.63
C ASP A 183 -10.63 14.76 -20.42
N ILE A 184 -10.35 16.00 -20.04
CA ILE A 184 -9.45 16.36 -18.95
C ILE A 184 -10.10 17.46 -18.10
N LEU A 185 -10.18 17.22 -16.79
CA LEU A 185 -10.64 18.20 -15.80
C LEU A 185 -9.46 18.81 -15.04
N LEU A 186 -9.27 20.12 -15.13
CA LEU A 186 -8.26 20.86 -14.38
C LEU A 186 -8.89 21.47 -13.13
N LEU A 187 -8.41 21.06 -11.95
CA LEU A 187 -8.91 21.49 -10.64
C LEU A 187 -7.99 22.57 -10.04
N GLY A 188 -8.40 23.83 -10.13
CA GLY A 188 -7.73 25.00 -9.57
C GLY A 188 -8.34 25.49 -8.25
N LEU A 189 -8.68 24.58 -7.33
CA LEU A 189 -9.32 24.92 -6.03
C LEU A 189 -8.31 25.06 -4.87
N GLY A 190 -7.09 24.57 -5.09
CA GLY A 190 -6.03 24.54 -4.08
C GLY A 190 -6.11 23.31 -3.16
N ASN A 191 -4.95 22.91 -2.66
CA ASN A 191 -4.83 21.83 -1.66
C ASN A 191 -5.34 22.32 -0.29
N PRO A 192 -6.16 21.52 0.44
CA PRO A 192 -6.60 20.14 0.13
C PRO A 192 -7.92 20.05 -0.64
N LYS A 193 -8.58 21.18 -0.93
CA LYS A 193 -9.96 21.23 -1.42
C LYS A 193 -10.16 20.42 -2.70
N GLN A 194 -9.24 20.56 -3.66
CA GLN A 194 -9.35 19.89 -4.96
C GLN A 194 -9.27 18.37 -4.85
N GLU A 195 -8.38 17.83 -4.01
CA GLU A 195 -8.25 16.38 -3.80
C GLU A 195 -9.47 15.82 -3.06
N LEU A 196 -9.93 16.51 -2.01
CA LEU A 196 -11.07 16.06 -1.22
C LEU A 196 -12.37 16.14 -2.00
N TRP A 197 -12.57 17.20 -2.79
CA TRP A 197 -13.73 17.33 -3.67
C TRP A 197 -13.74 16.25 -4.75
N PHE A 198 -12.58 16.00 -5.38
CA PHE A 198 -12.46 14.90 -6.34
C PHE A 198 -12.79 13.57 -5.69
N ASN A 199 -12.20 13.26 -4.53
CA ASN A 199 -12.41 11.95 -3.90
C ASN A 199 -13.87 11.72 -3.49
N ARG A 200 -14.58 12.77 -3.05
CA ARG A 200 -16.02 12.73 -2.76
C ARG A 200 -16.85 12.43 -4.01
N ASN A 201 -16.49 13.02 -5.16
CA ASN A 201 -17.27 12.96 -6.39
C ASN A 201 -16.77 11.97 -7.45
N ARG A 202 -15.65 11.28 -7.20
CA ARG A 202 -14.96 10.40 -8.17
C ARG A 202 -15.84 9.32 -8.79
N HIS A 203 -16.83 8.83 -8.05
CA HIS A 203 -17.74 7.76 -8.49
C HIS A 203 -18.85 8.28 -9.43
N ARG A 204 -19.00 9.59 -9.54
CA ARG A 204 -20.01 10.28 -10.37
C ARG A 204 -19.39 11.00 -11.56
N LEU A 205 -18.08 11.25 -11.52
CA LEU A 205 -17.35 11.90 -12.59
C LEU A 205 -17.14 10.94 -13.76
N GLU A 206 -17.55 11.36 -14.95
CA GLU A 206 -17.32 10.62 -16.21
C GLU A 206 -16.04 11.08 -16.92
N VAL A 207 -15.44 12.19 -16.47
CA VAL A 207 -14.18 12.70 -17.02
C VAL A 207 -13.05 11.69 -16.71
N PRO A 208 -12.36 11.15 -17.72
CA PRO A 208 -11.39 10.07 -17.50
C PRO A 208 -10.22 10.44 -16.59
N VAL A 209 -9.77 11.70 -16.63
CA VAL A 209 -8.67 12.19 -15.80
C VAL A 209 -8.92 13.60 -15.26
N SER A 210 -8.68 13.77 -13.96
CA SER A 210 -8.72 15.04 -13.25
C SER A 210 -7.35 15.38 -12.68
N ILE A 211 -6.94 16.64 -12.78
CA ILE A 211 -5.60 17.10 -12.39
C ILE A 211 -5.74 18.21 -11.36
N GLY A 212 -5.21 17.99 -10.17
CA GLY A 212 -5.04 19.04 -9.17
C GLY A 212 -3.96 20.01 -9.61
N VAL A 213 -4.34 21.22 -10.05
CA VAL A 213 -3.40 22.24 -10.56
C VAL A 213 -3.27 23.46 -9.65
N GLY A 214 -4.07 23.56 -8.58
CA GLY A 214 -3.99 24.64 -7.60
C GLY A 214 -4.03 26.02 -8.27
N GLY A 215 -3.13 26.92 -7.86
CA GLY A 215 -3.06 28.30 -8.38
C GLY A 215 -2.48 28.44 -9.80
N THR A 216 -2.60 27.42 -10.66
CA THR A 216 -2.04 27.43 -12.01
C THR A 216 -2.76 28.43 -12.93
N PHE A 217 -4.06 28.62 -12.76
CA PHE A 217 -4.83 29.55 -13.60
C PHE A 217 -4.35 30.99 -13.43
N GLU A 218 -4.01 31.40 -12.21
CA GLU A 218 -3.43 32.70 -11.87
C GLU A 218 -2.06 32.94 -12.55
N PHE A 219 -1.25 31.89 -12.68
CA PHE A 219 0.01 31.97 -13.43
C PHE A 219 -0.22 32.12 -14.93
N ILE A 220 -1.21 31.40 -15.49
CA ILE A 220 -1.54 31.47 -16.92
C ILE A 220 -2.03 32.87 -17.30
N VAL A 221 -2.94 33.46 -16.50
CA VAL A 221 -3.47 34.80 -16.78
C VAL A 221 -2.50 35.94 -16.40
N GLY A 222 -1.34 35.61 -15.83
CA GLY A 222 -0.30 36.55 -15.45
C GLY A 222 -0.62 37.42 -14.24
N SER A 223 -1.64 37.08 -13.44
CA SER A 223 -1.97 37.83 -12.21
C SER A 223 -0.95 37.61 -11.10
N VAL A 224 -0.22 36.50 -11.14
CA VAL A 224 0.93 36.23 -10.27
C VAL A 224 2.19 36.11 -11.13
N ARG A 225 3.20 36.95 -10.85
CA ARG A 225 4.49 36.89 -11.56
C ARG A 225 5.26 35.65 -11.12
N ARG A 226 5.78 34.88 -12.09
CA ARG A 226 6.73 33.79 -11.83
C ARG A 226 8.12 34.33 -11.50
N ALA A 227 8.89 33.54 -10.76
CA ALA A 227 10.31 33.85 -10.53
C ALA A 227 11.09 33.83 -11.86
N PRO A 228 12.16 34.62 -12.00
CA PRO A 228 13.06 34.53 -13.16
C PRO A 228 13.58 33.10 -13.38
N ALA A 229 13.84 32.72 -14.63
CA ALA A 229 14.23 31.35 -14.99
C ALA A 229 15.48 30.85 -14.23
N TRP A 230 16.46 31.73 -13.96
CA TRP A 230 17.64 31.37 -13.19
C TRP A 230 17.28 31.01 -11.73
N MET A 231 16.35 31.73 -11.10
CA MET A 231 15.86 31.41 -9.75
C MET A 231 15.10 30.10 -9.73
N GLN A 232 14.27 29.84 -10.76
CA GLN A 232 13.56 28.56 -10.89
C GLN A 232 14.54 27.38 -11.01
N ARG A 233 15.58 27.52 -11.84
CA ARG A 233 16.64 26.49 -11.99
C ARG A 233 17.41 26.25 -10.70
N CYS A 234 17.63 27.30 -9.90
CA CYS A 234 18.26 27.21 -8.59
C CYS A 234 17.29 26.79 -7.46
N ASN A 235 16.03 26.47 -7.77
CA ASN A 235 14.98 26.16 -6.79
C ASN A 235 14.69 27.29 -5.75
N LEU A 236 14.93 28.55 -6.13
CA LEU A 236 14.70 29.75 -5.31
C LEU A 236 13.34 30.41 -5.58
N GLU A 237 12.44 29.74 -6.30
CA GLU A 237 11.11 30.28 -6.60
C GLU A 237 10.30 30.61 -5.34
N TRP A 238 10.48 29.84 -4.26
CA TRP A 238 9.85 30.11 -2.96
C TRP A 238 10.36 31.43 -2.33
N VAL A 239 11.64 31.78 -2.52
CA VAL A 239 12.21 33.07 -2.06
C VAL A 239 11.54 34.22 -2.79
N PHE A 240 11.41 34.10 -4.11
CA PHE A 240 10.74 35.11 -4.93
C PHE A 240 9.25 35.26 -4.58
N ARG A 241 8.55 34.17 -4.27
CA ARG A 241 7.16 34.27 -3.81
C ARG A 241 7.04 34.93 -2.44
N MET A 242 7.98 34.67 -1.54
CA MET A 242 8.01 35.31 -0.23
C MET A 242 8.12 36.83 -0.34
N THR A 243 8.79 37.38 -1.36
CA THR A 243 8.84 38.84 -1.55
C THR A 243 7.54 39.42 -2.11
N GLN A 244 6.66 38.60 -2.72
CA GLN A 244 5.36 39.03 -3.25
C GLN A 244 4.25 39.03 -2.20
N ASP A 245 4.27 38.08 -1.26
CA ASP A 245 3.30 37.97 -0.16
C ASP A 245 3.99 37.50 1.14
N PRO A 246 4.83 38.36 1.75
CA PRO A 246 5.66 38.00 2.89
C PRO A 246 4.84 37.66 4.13
N ALA A 247 3.74 38.40 4.39
CA ALA A 247 2.91 38.23 5.57
C ALA A 247 2.27 36.83 5.63
N ARG A 248 1.82 36.30 4.50
CA ARG A 248 1.22 34.97 4.40
C ARG A 248 2.27 33.86 4.23
N LEU A 249 3.27 34.06 3.37
CA LEU A 249 4.16 32.98 2.94
C LEU A 249 5.33 32.72 3.89
N TRP A 250 5.81 33.70 4.65
CA TRP A 250 6.86 33.49 5.65
C TRP A 250 6.46 32.41 6.67
N ARG A 251 5.32 32.61 7.34
CA ARG A 251 4.83 31.66 8.36
C ARG A 251 4.58 30.29 7.76
N ARG A 252 4.01 30.23 6.56
CA ARG A 252 3.74 28.97 5.85
C ARG A 252 5.03 28.21 5.54
N TYR A 253 6.05 28.87 5.01
CA TYR A 253 7.32 28.22 4.67
C TYR A 253 8.14 27.84 5.90
N ALA A 254 8.21 28.69 6.92
CA ALA A 254 8.94 28.37 8.15
C ALA A 254 8.34 27.14 8.86
N LEU A 255 7.02 27.13 9.07
CA LEU A 255 6.32 25.99 9.67
C LEU A 255 6.41 24.74 8.78
N GLY A 256 6.26 24.91 7.47
CA GLY A 256 6.36 23.81 6.51
C GLY A 256 7.74 23.17 6.50
N LEU A 257 8.81 23.97 6.53
CA LEU A 257 10.19 23.48 6.58
C LEU A 257 10.49 22.76 7.90
N ALA A 258 10.11 23.36 9.04
CA ALA A 258 10.30 22.73 10.35
C ALA A 258 9.60 21.36 10.43
N LYS A 259 8.35 21.29 9.96
CA LYS A 259 7.59 20.05 9.89
C LYS A 259 8.21 19.04 8.91
N MET A 260 8.69 19.50 7.76
CA MET A 260 9.38 18.64 6.79
C MET A 260 10.66 18.01 7.37
N VAL A 261 11.47 18.80 8.07
CA VAL A 261 12.67 18.31 8.76
C VAL A 261 12.27 17.27 9.79
N ALA A 262 11.29 17.57 10.66
CA ALA A 262 10.82 16.61 11.68
C ALA A 262 10.33 15.29 11.08
N LEU A 263 9.58 15.33 9.97
CA LEU A 263 9.08 14.14 9.27
C LEU A 263 10.19 13.35 8.55
N SER A 264 11.21 14.04 8.03
CA SER A 264 12.27 13.42 7.24
C SER A 264 13.43 12.87 8.09
N LEU A 265 13.63 13.34 9.31
CA LEU A 265 14.72 12.91 10.20
C LEU A 265 14.72 11.38 10.46
N PRO A 266 13.59 10.74 10.83
CA PRO A 266 13.54 9.28 10.99
C PRO A 266 13.89 8.52 9.70
N LEU A 267 13.41 9.02 8.56
CA LEU A 267 13.67 8.44 7.25
C LEU A 267 15.16 8.56 6.87
N ALA A 268 15.78 9.72 7.13
CA ALA A 268 17.20 9.95 6.91
C ALA A 268 18.08 9.08 7.80
N TRP A 269 17.69 8.90 9.06
CA TRP A 269 18.34 7.95 9.97
C TRP A 269 18.24 6.51 9.45
N SER A 270 17.05 6.09 9.02
CA SER A 270 16.84 4.78 8.40
C SER A 270 17.76 4.59 7.19
N ARG A 271 17.85 5.59 6.29
CA ARG A 271 18.76 5.58 5.13
C ARG A 271 20.22 5.39 5.53
N LEU A 272 20.68 6.11 6.55
CA LEU A 272 22.06 6.01 7.04
C LEU A 272 22.36 4.60 7.56
N THR A 273 21.48 4.06 8.43
CA THR A 273 21.67 2.71 8.98
C THR A 273 21.64 1.62 7.90
N GLN A 274 20.78 1.78 6.87
CA GLN A 274 20.74 0.87 5.74
C GLN A 274 22.01 0.93 4.90
N ARG A 275 22.55 2.13 4.61
CA ARG A 275 23.82 2.26 3.87
C ARG A 275 24.96 1.50 4.54
N LEU A 276 25.01 1.53 5.87
CA LEU A 276 25.99 0.77 6.65
C LEU A 276 25.73 -0.74 6.58
N ALA A 277 24.46 -1.17 6.71
CA ALA A 277 24.08 -2.58 6.68
C ALA A 277 24.29 -3.24 5.31
N PHE A 278 23.84 -2.60 4.23
CA PHE A 278 23.96 -3.08 2.85
C PHE A 278 25.36 -2.85 2.26
N GLY A 279 26.11 -1.86 2.75
CA GLY A 279 27.48 -1.58 2.32
C GLY A 279 28.48 -2.68 2.69
N ARG A 280 28.26 -3.37 3.81
CA ARG A 280 29.11 -4.50 4.26
C ARG A 280 28.72 -5.86 3.69
N GLY A 281 27.56 -5.97 3.01
CA GLY A 281 26.93 -7.26 2.66
C GLY A 281 26.41 -7.38 1.24
N ARG A 282 26.86 -6.54 0.30
CA ARG A 282 26.34 -6.52 -1.09
C ARG A 282 26.74 -7.74 -1.94
N ARG A 283 27.65 -8.61 -1.46
CA ARG A 283 28.00 -9.85 -2.15
C ARG A 283 26.95 -10.93 -1.86
N ALA A 284 26.24 -11.36 -2.91
CA ALA A 284 25.30 -12.48 -2.98
C ALA A 284 24.02 -12.37 -2.11
N LEU A 285 23.28 -11.26 -2.22
CA LEU A 285 21.89 -11.24 -1.74
C LEU A 285 21.01 -12.09 -2.68
N PRO A 286 20.09 -12.92 -2.14
CA PRO A 286 19.16 -13.67 -2.97
C PRO A 286 18.27 -12.69 -3.76
N SER A 287 18.05 -13.01 -5.04
CA SER A 287 17.24 -12.20 -5.95
C SER A 287 15.84 -12.77 -6.18
N ALA A 288 15.65 -14.07 -5.96
CA ALA A 288 14.36 -14.74 -6.14
C ALA A 288 13.79 -15.24 -4.81
N PRO A 289 12.48 -15.08 -4.58
CA PRO A 289 11.80 -15.75 -3.47
C PRO A 289 11.87 -17.27 -3.63
N GLN A 290 11.94 -17.98 -2.52
CA GLN A 290 11.88 -19.43 -2.50
C GLN A 290 10.59 -19.83 -1.80
N TRP A 291 9.55 -20.06 -2.60
CA TRP A 291 8.28 -20.56 -2.10
C TRP A 291 8.43 -22.00 -1.67
N ARG A 292 7.89 -22.28 -0.50
CA ARG A 292 7.67 -23.64 -0.03
C ARG A 292 6.17 -23.87 0.02
N GLN A 293 5.72 -24.84 -0.77
CA GLN A 293 4.38 -25.36 -0.62
C GLN A 293 4.27 -26.08 0.72
N LEU A 294 3.39 -25.62 1.59
CA LEU A 294 3.07 -26.31 2.84
C LEU A 294 1.93 -27.30 2.64
N TRP A 295 0.99 -26.94 1.75
CA TRP A 295 -0.24 -27.68 1.60
C TRP A 295 -0.90 -27.38 0.24
N SER A 296 -1.57 -28.37 -0.34
CA SER A 296 -2.32 -28.24 -1.58
C SER A 296 -3.51 -29.19 -1.57
N SER A 297 -4.64 -28.75 -2.11
CA SER A 297 -5.87 -29.50 -2.33
C SER A 297 -6.31 -29.34 -3.80
N ARG A 298 -7.51 -29.81 -4.16
CA ARG A 298 -8.03 -29.65 -5.53
C ARG A 298 -8.26 -28.17 -5.88
N ASP A 299 -8.75 -27.39 -4.93
CA ASP A 299 -9.25 -26.04 -5.19
C ASP A 299 -8.45 -24.94 -4.46
N ASP A 300 -7.68 -25.31 -3.43
CA ASP A 300 -6.92 -24.36 -2.62
C ASP A 300 -5.51 -24.87 -2.27
N SER A 301 -4.59 -23.93 -2.04
CA SER A 301 -3.20 -24.19 -1.71
C SER A 301 -2.65 -23.19 -0.68
N LEU A 302 -1.53 -23.52 -0.02
CA LEU A 302 -0.92 -22.72 1.04
C LEU A 302 0.58 -22.76 0.83
N ALA A 303 1.12 -21.59 0.54
CA ALA A 303 2.53 -21.41 0.27
C ALA A 303 3.12 -20.41 1.27
N VAL A 304 4.33 -20.68 1.72
CA VAL A 304 5.10 -19.77 2.55
C VAL A 304 6.38 -19.37 1.83
N VAL A 305 6.76 -18.10 1.97
CA VAL A 305 8.09 -17.63 1.63
C VAL A 305 8.67 -16.92 2.83
N ARG A 306 9.89 -17.33 3.19
CA ARG A 306 10.66 -16.71 4.25
C ARG A 306 11.62 -15.70 3.65
N LEU A 307 11.49 -14.44 4.06
CA LEU A 307 12.28 -13.35 3.52
C LEU A 307 13.71 -13.38 4.09
N PRO A 308 14.72 -12.95 3.29
CA PRO A 308 16.10 -12.88 3.73
C PRO A 308 16.30 -11.78 4.77
N ARG A 309 17.43 -11.87 5.50
CA ARG A 309 17.77 -10.89 6.55
C ARG A 309 17.90 -9.45 6.04
N LEU A 310 18.39 -9.28 4.81
CA LEU A 310 18.51 -8.02 4.11
C LEU A 310 17.69 -8.14 2.81
N VAL A 311 16.61 -7.38 2.71
CA VAL A 311 15.70 -7.41 1.56
C VAL A 311 16.05 -6.25 0.62
N ALA A 312 16.61 -6.58 -0.54
CA ALA A 312 16.89 -5.63 -1.60
C ALA A 312 15.63 -5.35 -2.44
N ARG A 313 15.71 -4.31 -3.28
CA ARG A 313 14.66 -3.93 -4.25
C ARG A 313 14.26 -5.10 -5.13
N ASP A 314 15.22 -5.69 -5.84
CA ASP A 314 14.97 -6.72 -6.85
C ASP A 314 14.27 -7.96 -6.25
N TYR A 315 14.66 -8.36 -5.04
CA TYR A 315 14.01 -9.47 -4.34
C TYR A 315 12.53 -9.20 -4.11
N LEU A 316 12.19 -8.00 -3.63
CA LEU A 316 10.82 -7.66 -3.29
C LEU A 316 9.96 -7.41 -4.54
N GLU A 317 10.54 -6.82 -5.59
CA GLU A 317 9.87 -6.70 -6.88
C GLU A 317 9.57 -8.07 -7.48
N ASN A 318 10.52 -9.02 -7.45
CA ASN A 318 10.30 -10.38 -7.92
C ASN A 318 9.24 -11.11 -7.08
N LEU A 319 9.28 -10.96 -5.76
CA LEU A 319 8.24 -11.50 -4.87
C LEU A 319 6.86 -11.00 -5.28
N VAL A 320 6.69 -9.69 -5.44
CA VAL A 320 5.39 -9.12 -5.81
C VAL A 320 4.96 -9.56 -7.21
N ARG A 321 5.87 -9.64 -8.19
CA ARG A 321 5.56 -10.16 -9.53
C ARG A 321 5.07 -11.62 -9.47
N GLU A 322 5.72 -12.47 -8.69
CA GLU A 322 5.28 -13.87 -8.53
C GLU A 322 3.93 -13.98 -7.84
N VAL A 323 3.68 -13.16 -6.81
CA VAL A 323 2.35 -13.07 -6.19
C VAL A 323 1.31 -12.62 -7.22
N GLN A 324 1.66 -11.67 -8.11
CA GLN A 324 0.79 -11.15 -9.17
C GLN A 324 0.49 -12.16 -10.29
N THR A 325 1.48 -12.93 -10.73
CA THR A 325 1.29 -13.91 -11.82
C THR A 325 0.49 -15.12 -11.36
N THR A 326 0.55 -15.45 -10.08
CA THR A 326 -0.14 -16.61 -9.50
C THR A 326 -1.50 -16.26 -8.85
N LEU A 327 -2.05 -15.06 -9.11
CA LEU A 327 -3.26 -14.50 -8.44
C LEU A 327 -4.58 -15.28 -8.56
N SER A 328 -4.65 -16.38 -9.30
CA SER A 328 -5.91 -17.08 -9.65
C SER A 328 -5.97 -18.52 -9.14
N ASP A 329 -5.02 -18.93 -8.29
CA ASP A 329 -4.70 -20.33 -8.05
C ASP A 329 -5.25 -20.92 -6.74
N GLY A 330 -6.13 -20.23 -6.02
CA GLY A 330 -6.56 -20.78 -4.73
C GLY A 330 -5.47 -20.72 -3.65
N THR A 331 -4.38 -19.97 -3.83
CA THR A 331 -3.26 -20.04 -2.87
C THR A 331 -3.34 -18.96 -1.79
N LEU A 332 -3.41 -19.37 -0.52
CA LEU A 332 -3.09 -18.54 0.64
C LEU A 332 -1.57 -18.41 0.76
N ARG A 333 -1.06 -17.19 0.90
CA ARG A 333 0.37 -16.88 0.87
C ARG A 333 0.82 -16.26 2.18
N LEU A 334 1.75 -16.94 2.85
CA LEU A 334 2.37 -16.48 4.09
C LEU A 334 3.74 -15.86 3.77
N LEU A 335 3.90 -14.56 4.03
CA LEU A 335 5.16 -13.84 3.88
C LEU A 335 5.83 -13.69 5.26
N ASP A 336 6.86 -14.47 5.52
CA ASP A 336 7.54 -14.53 6.82
C ASP A 336 8.70 -13.51 6.90
N PHE A 337 8.50 -12.44 7.68
CA PHE A 337 9.46 -11.36 7.96
C PHE A 337 10.31 -11.60 9.21
N SER A 338 10.18 -12.74 9.91
CA SER A 338 10.87 -13.02 11.20
C SER A 338 12.39 -12.82 11.16
N ARG A 339 13.03 -13.06 10.01
CA ARG A 339 14.47 -12.88 9.82
C ARG A 339 14.86 -11.49 9.32
N VAL A 340 13.91 -10.70 8.84
CA VAL A 340 14.15 -9.42 8.16
C VAL A 340 14.61 -8.38 9.17
N LYS A 341 15.84 -7.88 8.98
CA LYS A 341 16.37 -6.75 9.76
C LYS A 341 16.27 -5.43 9.00
N HIS A 342 16.45 -5.46 7.69
CA HIS A 342 16.38 -4.27 6.85
C HIS A 342 15.71 -4.56 5.51
N ILE A 343 14.87 -3.63 5.09
CA ILE A 343 14.31 -3.55 3.74
C ILE A 343 14.86 -2.27 3.11
N ALA A 344 15.44 -2.36 1.92
CA ALA A 344 15.95 -1.19 1.22
C ALA A 344 14.84 -0.15 0.99
N LEU A 345 15.11 1.13 1.24
CA LEU A 345 14.13 2.22 1.00
C LEU A 345 13.66 2.25 -0.46
N GLU A 346 14.54 1.89 -1.39
CA GLU A 346 14.25 1.78 -2.81
C GLU A 346 13.20 0.70 -3.13
N ALA A 347 12.99 -0.27 -2.22
CA ALA A 347 12.02 -1.35 -2.37
C ALA A 347 10.61 -0.97 -1.89
N HIS A 348 10.41 0.20 -1.26
CA HIS A 348 9.12 0.59 -0.67
C HIS A 348 7.97 0.63 -1.67
N HIS A 349 8.24 0.91 -2.95
CA HIS A 349 7.24 0.83 -4.00
C HIS A 349 6.63 -0.58 -4.13
N ALA A 350 7.45 -1.63 -4.05
CA ALA A 350 6.95 -3.00 -4.08
C ALA A 350 6.07 -3.29 -2.85
N LEU A 351 6.34 -2.70 -1.69
CA LEU A 351 5.45 -2.79 -0.52
C LEU A 351 4.10 -2.07 -0.74
N PHE A 352 4.08 -0.96 -1.48
CA PHE A 352 2.81 -0.32 -1.87
C PHE A 352 1.97 -1.20 -2.78
N THR A 353 2.61 -1.85 -3.76
CA THR A 353 1.93 -2.83 -4.61
C THR A 353 1.44 -4.02 -3.79
N LEU A 354 2.25 -4.53 -2.87
CA LEU A 354 1.87 -5.63 -1.98
C LEU A 354 0.66 -5.27 -1.11
N SER A 355 0.63 -4.06 -0.55
CA SER A 355 -0.52 -3.54 0.21
C SER A 355 -1.81 -3.49 -0.61
N GLU A 356 -1.75 -3.03 -1.87
CA GLU A 356 -2.92 -3.06 -2.76
C GLU A 356 -3.37 -4.50 -3.06
N LEU A 357 -2.43 -5.42 -3.22
CA LEU A 357 -2.74 -6.84 -3.40
C LEU A 357 -3.44 -7.43 -2.17
N GLN A 358 -3.03 -7.05 -0.95
CA GLN A 358 -3.74 -7.41 0.29
C GLN A 358 -5.18 -6.88 0.27
N ARG A 359 -5.39 -5.60 -0.08
CA ARG A 359 -6.73 -4.98 -0.14
C ARG A 359 -7.65 -5.62 -1.18
N LEU A 360 -7.16 -5.89 -2.39
CA LEU A 360 -7.98 -6.45 -3.47
C LEU A 360 -8.37 -7.91 -3.26
N ARG A 361 -7.62 -8.63 -2.43
CA ARG A 361 -7.76 -10.08 -2.21
C ARG A 361 -7.84 -10.40 -0.73
N ASN A 362 -8.59 -9.57 0.00
CA ASN A 362 -8.93 -9.69 1.41
C ASN A 362 -8.81 -11.19 1.78
N ASP A 363 -7.78 -11.53 2.56
CA ASP A 363 -7.59 -12.86 3.16
C ASP A 363 -6.62 -13.87 2.49
N ARG A 364 -5.94 -13.54 1.38
CA ARG A 364 -4.96 -14.49 0.75
C ARG A 364 -3.47 -14.14 0.86
N ILE A 365 -3.12 -13.00 1.45
CA ILE A 365 -1.72 -12.61 1.67
C ILE A 365 -1.55 -12.14 3.11
N VAL A 366 -0.84 -12.94 3.90
CA VAL A 366 -0.63 -12.70 5.33
C VAL A 366 0.85 -12.39 5.57
N LEU A 367 1.15 -11.29 6.26
CA LEU A 367 2.50 -10.91 6.63
C LEU A 367 2.78 -11.30 8.08
N LEU A 368 3.82 -12.10 8.30
CA LEU A 368 4.13 -12.71 9.58
C LEU A 368 5.46 -12.20 10.14
N GLY A 369 5.59 -12.19 11.47
CA GLY A 369 6.91 -12.11 12.11
C GLY A 369 7.64 -10.77 11.96
N MET A 370 6.94 -9.66 11.71
CA MET A 370 7.61 -8.36 11.65
C MET A 370 8.07 -7.90 13.04
N SER A 371 9.38 -7.93 13.29
CA SER A 371 9.96 -7.40 14.53
C SER A 371 9.59 -5.92 14.77
N ASP A 372 9.49 -5.51 16.04
CA ASP A 372 9.23 -4.12 16.42
C ASP A 372 10.20 -3.11 15.80
N GLU A 373 11.47 -3.50 15.68
CA GLU A 373 12.47 -2.64 15.05
C GLU A 373 12.15 -2.41 13.57
N LEU A 374 11.77 -3.47 12.85
CA LEU A 374 11.35 -3.37 11.46
C LEU A 374 10.07 -2.55 11.32
N ARG A 375 9.06 -2.79 12.19
CA ARG A 375 7.82 -2.03 12.24
C ARG A 375 8.08 -0.54 12.41
N ARG A 376 8.91 -0.14 13.40
CA ARG A 376 9.30 1.27 13.61
C ARG A 376 9.98 1.89 12.38
N ARG A 377 10.85 1.14 11.69
CA ARG A 377 11.52 1.61 10.47
C ARG A 377 10.53 1.80 9.32
N LEU A 378 9.61 0.87 9.09
CA LEU A 378 8.58 1.00 8.05
C LEU A 378 7.56 2.10 8.37
N ALA A 379 7.20 2.27 9.65
CA ALA A 379 6.34 3.36 10.11
C ALA A 379 6.99 4.74 9.90
N SER A 380 8.32 4.84 10.06
CA SER A 380 9.05 6.09 9.81
C SER A 380 8.95 6.58 8.35
N ALA A 381 8.76 5.65 7.42
CA ALA A 381 8.53 5.91 6.02
C ALA A 381 7.05 5.82 5.63
N ARG A 382 6.16 5.63 6.62
CA ARG A 382 4.71 5.46 6.49
C ARG A 382 4.28 4.37 5.51
N VAL A 383 5.13 3.34 5.40
CA VAL A 383 4.82 2.12 4.64
C VAL A 383 3.97 1.19 5.48
N LEU A 384 4.24 1.12 6.79
CA LEU A 384 3.47 0.26 7.70
C LEU A 384 2.00 0.68 7.75
N ASP A 385 1.70 1.98 7.67
CA ASP A 385 0.36 2.55 7.56
C ASP A 385 -0.52 1.93 6.44
N MET A 386 0.10 1.25 5.46
CA MET A 386 -0.59 0.64 4.33
C MET A 386 -0.64 -0.89 4.41
N LEU A 387 0.27 -1.52 5.14
CA LEU A 387 0.37 -2.98 5.19
C LEU A 387 -0.58 -3.53 6.25
N GLN A 388 -1.31 -4.58 5.91
CA GLN A 388 -2.03 -5.37 6.89
C GLN A 388 -1.04 -6.40 7.45
N THR A 389 -0.64 -6.22 8.71
CA THR A 389 0.33 -7.11 9.38
C THR A 389 -0.33 -7.86 10.50
N THR A 390 -0.07 -9.15 10.62
CA THR A 390 -0.48 -9.94 11.78
C THR A 390 0.62 -9.91 12.82
N ASP A 391 0.26 -9.82 14.10
CA ASP A 391 1.22 -9.96 15.20
C ASP A 391 1.63 -11.43 15.35
N GLY A 392 2.93 -11.70 15.33
CA GLY A 392 3.46 -13.06 15.45
C GLY A 392 4.88 -13.03 15.97
N ASP A 393 5.06 -13.52 17.20
CA ASP A 393 6.38 -13.73 17.80
C ASP A 393 7.05 -14.99 17.23
N ALA A 394 8.38 -15.00 17.26
CA ALA A 394 9.20 -16.05 16.68
C ALA A 394 9.23 -17.33 17.55
N LEU A 395 8.70 -18.46 17.03
CA LEU A 395 8.94 -19.81 17.56
C LEU A 395 10.22 -20.44 16.99
N SER A 396 11.34 -19.75 17.12
CA SER A 396 12.64 -20.26 16.67
C SER A 396 13.05 -21.60 17.31
N SER A 397 12.33 -22.06 18.34
CA SER A 397 12.50 -23.37 19.00
C SER A 397 11.87 -24.55 18.27
N LEU A 398 10.90 -24.35 17.36
CA LEU A 398 10.19 -25.45 16.67
C LEU A 398 10.59 -25.65 15.21
N ASP A 399 11.50 -24.83 14.67
CA ASP A 399 11.99 -24.94 13.28
C ASP A 399 13.16 -25.96 13.19
N SER A 400 12.92 -27.21 13.60
CA SER A 400 13.88 -28.31 13.53
C SER A 400 13.62 -29.19 12.30
N GLY A 401 13.79 -28.62 11.10
CA GLY A 401 13.62 -29.35 9.85
C GLY A 401 14.87 -29.38 8.97
N ARG A 402 15.89 -30.17 9.33
CA ARG A 402 16.81 -30.76 8.34
C ARG A 402 16.25 -32.11 7.92
N ALA A 403 16.28 -32.39 6.61
CA ALA A 403 15.83 -33.65 6.04
C ALA A 403 16.64 -34.84 6.60
N GLY A 404 15.91 -35.79 7.19
CA GLY A 404 16.44 -37.09 7.63
C GLY A 404 15.41 -37.80 8.52
N ALA A 405 14.70 -38.79 7.96
CA ALA A 405 13.91 -39.90 8.54
C ALA A 405 13.05 -39.74 9.84
N GLY A 406 13.02 -38.59 10.51
CA GLY A 406 12.32 -38.35 11.77
C GLY A 406 11.11 -37.42 11.64
N THR A 407 10.41 -37.20 12.76
CA THR A 407 9.26 -36.31 12.87
C THR A 407 9.67 -34.86 12.58
N GLY A 408 9.07 -34.24 11.56
CA GLY A 408 9.26 -32.82 11.25
C GLY A 408 8.11 -31.99 11.80
N CYS A 409 8.43 -30.90 12.48
CA CYS A 409 7.45 -29.93 12.98
C CYS A 409 7.79 -28.53 12.44
N ARG A 410 6.76 -27.74 12.09
CA ARG A 410 6.87 -26.32 11.75
C ARG A 410 5.72 -25.56 12.34
N THR A 411 6.00 -24.43 12.96
CA THR A 411 4.94 -23.63 13.59
C THR A 411 4.96 -22.18 13.12
N TYR A 412 3.78 -21.63 12.87
CA TYR A 412 3.53 -20.24 12.51
C TYR A 412 2.57 -19.64 13.53
N LEU A 413 2.99 -18.57 14.21
CA LEU A 413 2.13 -17.83 15.12
C LEU A 413 1.47 -16.66 14.39
N LEU A 414 0.17 -16.59 14.56
CA LEU A 414 -0.71 -15.50 14.19
C LEU A 414 -1.23 -14.86 15.48
N GLU A 415 -1.97 -13.77 15.36
CA GLU A 415 -2.44 -12.99 16.50
C GLU A 415 -3.32 -13.84 17.44
N GLN A 416 -4.32 -14.52 16.89
CA GLN A 416 -5.27 -15.36 17.62
C GLN A 416 -5.09 -16.87 17.36
N THR A 417 -4.23 -17.25 16.41
CA THR A 417 -4.11 -18.63 15.93
C THR A 417 -2.64 -19.07 15.86
N ALA A 418 -2.37 -20.35 16.07
CA ALA A 418 -1.06 -20.98 15.89
C ALA A 418 -1.22 -22.15 14.91
N LEU A 419 -0.51 -22.11 13.78
CA LEU A 419 -0.53 -23.18 12.78
C LEU A 419 0.66 -24.09 12.97
N VAL A 420 0.42 -25.36 13.17
CA VAL A 420 1.42 -26.39 13.44
C VAL A 420 1.34 -27.43 12.33
N PHE A 421 2.39 -27.54 11.51
CA PHE A 421 2.49 -28.53 10.45
C PHE A 421 3.38 -29.68 10.89
N LEU A 422 2.79 -30.86 11.03
CA LEU A 422 3.52 -32.10 11.25
C LEU A 422 3.83 -32.78 9.92
N SER A 423 4.99 -33.44 9.85
CA SER A 423 5.45 -34.12 8.64
C SER A 423 6.32 -35.33 8.95
N GLY A 424 6.40 -36.26 8.00
CA GLY A 424 7.20 -37.48 8.13
C GLY A 424 6.53 -38.53 9.02
N ARG A 425 7.34 -39.38 9.67
CA ARG A 425 6.85 -40.38 10.64
C ARG A 425 6.75 -39.75 12.02
N VAL A 426 5.57 -39.81 12.63
CA VAL A 426 5.27 -39.19 13.94
C VAL A 426 5.02 -40.30 14.96
N ASP A 427 5.90 -40.39 15.97
CA ASP A 427 5.76 -41.27 17.13
C ASP A 427 5.77 -40.46 18.45
N ALA A 428 5.44 -41.11 19.57
CA ALA A 428 5.40 -40.43 20.87
C ALA A 428 6.78 -39.92 21.34
N ARG A 429 7.89 -40.58 20.94
CA ARG A 429 9.23 -40.17 21.33
C ARG A 429 9.63 -38.89 20.60
N GLY A 430 9.39 -38.81 19.29
CA GLY A 430 9.61 -37.62 18.48
C GLY A 430 8.82 -36.41 19.00
N LEU A 431 7.55 -36.60 19.37
CA LEU A 431 6.75 -35.54 20.00
C LEU A 431 7.30 -35.13 21.39
N ALA A 432 7.75 -36.08 22.19
CA ALA A 432 8.32 -35.81 23.52
C ALA A 432 9.68 -35.10 23.44
N ASP A 433 10.56 -35.52 22.54
CA ASP A 433 11.88 -34.91 22.32
C ASP A 433 11.77 -33.44 21.90
N MET A 434 10.70 -33.08 21.19
CA MET A 434 10.38 -31.70 20.83
C MET A 434 9.70 -30.90 21.95
N GLY A 435 9.34 -31.52 23.09
CA GLY A 435 8.50 -30.90 24.11
C GLY A 435 7.12 -30.48 23.56
N PHE A 436 6.65 -31.16 22.52
CA PHE A 436 5.57 -30.69 21.65
C PHE A 436 4.26 -30.44 22.42
N VAL A 437 3.85 -31.41 23.25
CA VAL A 437 2.59 -31.34 23.99
C VAL A 437 2.57 -30.16 24.97
N GLU A 438 3.67 -29.97 25.72
CA GLU A 438 3.75 -28.89 26.70
C GLU A 438 3.78 -27.51 26.03
N SER A 439 4.55 -27.39 24.94
CA SER A 439 4.62 -26.16 24.15
C SER A 439 3.26 -25.78 23.57
N LEU A 440 2.49 -26.75 23.05
CA LEU A 440 1.17 -26.48 22.51
C LEU A 440 0.13 -26.21 23.59
N ARG A 441 0.23 -26.81 24.78
CA ARG A 441 -0.64 -26.45 25.91
C ARG A 441 -0.45 -25.00 26.33
N GLN A 442 0.80 -24.55 26.41
CA GLN A 442 1.10 -23.16 26.71
C GLN A 442 0.52 -22.23 25.64
N THR A 443 0.75 -22.54 24.35
CA THR A 443 0.24 -21.76 23.21
C THR A 443 -1.29 -21.78 23.13
N ALA A 444 -1.93 -22.89 23.51
CA ALA A 444 -3.38 -23.02 23.52
C ALA A 444 -4.05 -22.30 24.69
N THR A 445 -3.30 -21.57 25.53
CA THR A 445 -3.86 -20.78 26.64
C THR A 445 -4.40 -19.44 26.15
N ASP A 446 -3.73 -18.84 25.17
CA ASP A 446 -4.02 -17.53 24.61
C ASP A 446 -4.37 -17.55 23.11
N ARG A 447 -4.12 -18.67 22.42
CA ARG A 447 -4.40 -18.83 20.99
C ARG A 447 -5.17 -20.10 20.66
N LEU A 448 -5.87 -20.06 19.54
CA LEU A 448 -6.33 -21.24 18.85
C LEU A 448 -5.14 -21.98 18.26
N VAL A 449 -5.04 -23.30 18.45
CA VAL A 449 -3.95 -24.09 17.83
C VAL A 449 -4.53 -24.99 16.77
N ILE A 450 -4.00 -24.93 15.55
CA ILE A 450 -4.40 -25.82 14.45
C ILE A 450 -3.21 -26.69 14.10
N ILE A 451 -3.37 -28.01 14.25
CA ILE A 451 -2.36 -29.01 13.91
C ILE A 451 -2.76 -29.65 12.57
N ASP A 452 -2.05 -29.31 11.51
CA ASP A 452 -2.18 -29.98 10.21
C ASP A 452 -1.29 -31.23 10.18
N VAL A 453 -1.91 -32.37 9.86
CA VAL A 453 -1.26 -33.69 9.78
C VAL A 453 -1.27 -34.26 8.36
N ARG A 454 -1.48 -33.43 7.33
CA ARG A 454 -1.62 -33.90 5.94
C ARG A 454 -0.35 -34.51 5.38
N ASN A 455 0.80 -34.01 5.82
CA ASN A 455 2.12 -34.45 5.37
C ASN A 455 2.73 -35.52 6.29
N VAL A 456 1.93 -36.16 7.14
CA VAL A 456 2.36 -37.24 8.03
C VAL A 456 2.24 -38.57 7.29
N ASP A 457 3.38 -39.22 7.03
CA ASP A 457 3.45 -40.50 6.31
C ASP A 457 2.92 -41.66 7.17
N LEU A 458 3.22 -41.61 8.47
CA LEU A 458 2.79 -42.59 9.46
C LEU A 458 2.58 -41.88 10.81
N LEU A 459 1.40 -42.07 11.38
CA LEU A 459 1.07 -41.61 12.73
C LEU A 459 0.89 -42.85 13.63
N GLU A 460 1.83 -43.09 14.55
CA GLU A 460 1.76 -44.24 15.45
C GLU A 460 0.68 -44.05 16.53
N SER A 461 0.09 -45.16 17.02
CA SER A 461 -0.94 -45.12 18.05
C SER A 461 -0.51 -44.38 19.32
N THR A 462 0.78 -44.42 19.66
CA THR A 462 1.35 -43.71 20.80
C THR A 462 1.37 -42.18 20.58
N ALA A 463 1.62 -41.72 19.36
CA ALA A 463 1.54 -40.31 18.99
C ALA A 463 0.09 -39.80 19.02
N ILE A 464 -0.88 -40.63 18.61
CA ILE A 464 -2.31 -40.31 18.73
C ILE A 464 -2.65 -40.03 20.20
N VAL A 465 -2.23 -40.88 21.13
CA VAL A 465 -2.45 -40.68 22.58
C VAL A 465 -1.79 -39.39 23.08
N ALA A 466 -0.57 -39.06 22.62
CA ALA A 466 0.10 -37.82 22.99
C ALA A 466 -0.67 -36.58 22.50
N LEU A 467 -1.13 -36.57 21.24
CA LEU A 467 -1.95 -35.48 20.67
C LEU A 467 -3.31 -35.36 21.36
N MET A 468 -3.90 -36.48 21.79
CA MET A 468 -5.15 -36.47 22.55
C MET A 468 -5.01 -35.77 23.90
N SER A 469 -3.86 -35.85 24.55
CA SER A 469 -3.63 -35.19 25.84
C SER A 469 -3.74 -33.66 25.77
N LEU A 470 -3.70 -33.08 24.57
CA LEU A 470 -3.98 -31.66 24.32
C LEU A 470 -5.46 -31.29 24.48
N HIS A 471 -6.35 -32.29 24.38
CA HIS A 471 -7.80 -32.10 24.38
C HIS A 471 -8.48 -32.60 25.66
N ALA A 472 -7.75 -33.28 26.54
CA ALA A 472 -8.27 -33.80 27.80
C ALA A 472 -8.42 -32.67 28.84
N GLY A 473 -9.63 -32.49 29.39
CA GLY A 473 -9.88 -31.60 30.54
C GLY A 473 -10.35 -30.17 30.22
N ARG A 474 -10.67 -29.84 28.96
CA ARG A 474 -11.25 -28.54 28.58
C ARG A 474 -12.72 -28.71 28.20
N GLY A 475 -13.63 -27.97 28.87
CA GLY A 475 -15.04 -27.89 28.49
C GLY A 475 -15.25 -27.16 27.15
N ASP A 476 -16.46 -27.20 26.59
CA ASP A 476 -16.83 -26.77 25.23
C ASP A 476 -16.55 -25.28 24.86
N ALA A 477 -15.96 -24.46 25.74
CA ALA A 477 -15.94 -22.99 25.60
C ALA A 477 -14.56 -22.30 25.63
N ALA A 478 -13.44 -22.99 25.39
CA ALA A 478 -12.09 -22.39 25.31
C ALA A 478 -11.40 -22.74 23.98
N PRO A 479 -10.50 -21.89 23.42
CA PRO A 479 -9.94 -22.06 22.07
C PRO A 479 -9.20 -23.40 21.99
N GLY A 480 -9.91 -24.37 21.42
CA GLY A 480 -9.56 -25.78 21.48
C GLY A 480 -8.64 -26.11 20.32
N VAL A 481 -7.59 -26.86 20.60
CA VAL A 481 -6.71 -27.38 19.55
C VAL A 481 -7.56 -28.07 18.48
N TYR A 482 -7.35 -27.73 17.21
CA TYR A 482 -8.00 -28.33 16.05
C TYR A 482 -7.01 -29.19 15.27
N LEU A 483 -7.53 -30.22 14.60
CA LEU A 483 -6.80 -31.01 13.64
C LEU A 483 -7.26 -30.68 12.22
N SER A 484 -6.34 -30.61 11.26
CA SER A 484 -6.68 -30.49 9.84
C SER A 484 -5.87 -31.46 8.98
N GLY A 485 -6.36 -31.71 7.76
CA GLY A 485 -5.62 -32.44 6.74
C GLY A 485 -5.42 -33.94 6.98
N ALA A 486 -6.06 -34.52 8.00
CA ALA A 486 -6.00 -35.96 8.25
C ALA A 486 -6.61 -36.77 7.09
N SER A 487 -5.83 -37.73 6.56
CA SER A 487 -6.29 -38.69 5.56
C SER A 487 -7.45 -39.56 6.09
N PRO A 488 -8.28 -40.19 5.23
CA PRO A 488 -9.37 -41.05 5.66
C PRO A 488 -8.93 -42.13 6.65
N ASN A 489 -7.75 -42.72 6.44
CA ASN A 489 -7.15 -43.72 7.32
C ASN A 489 -6.77 -43.11 8.68
N VAL A 490 -6.16 -41.93 8.70
CA VAL A 490 -5.82 -41.23 9.95
C VAL A 490 -7.09 -40.84 10.72
N ARG A 491 -8.10 -40.29 10.04
CA ARG A 491 -9.42 -40.01 10.64
C ARG A 491 -10.09 -41.28 11.18
N GLN A 492 -9.95 -42.41 10.50
CA GLN A 492 -10.45 -43.70 10.99
C GLN A 492 -9.70 -44.16 12.25
N MET A 493 -8.37 -43.99 12.32
CA MET A 493 -7.61 -44.29 13.54
C MET A 493 -8.05 -43.41 14.72
N PHE A 494 -8.26 -42.11 14.52
CA PHE A 494 -8.83 -41.22 15.54
C PHE A 494 -10.25 -41.62 15.96
N ARG A 495 -11.09 -42.07 15.02
CA ARG A 495 -12.43 -42.62 15.33
C ARG A 495 -12.36 -43.91 16.13
N MET A 496 -11.49 -44.85 15.76
CA MET A 496 -11.33 -46.14 16.44
C MET A 496 -10.79 -46.01 17.87
N ALA A 497 -10.06 -44.93 18.17
CA ALA A 497 -9.66 -44.57 19.52
C ALA A 497 -10.81 -43.96 20.37
N ASN A 498 -12.07 -44.05 19.93
CA ASN A 498 -13.29 -43.56 20.58
C ASN A 498 -13.39 -42.03 20.72
N LEU A 499 -12.87 -41.28 19.73
CA LEU A 499 -12.75 -39.81 19.76
C LEU A 499 -13.26 -39.14 18.49
N GLY A 500 -14.19 -39.79 17.79
CA GLY A 500 -14.77 -39.35 16.52
C GLY A 500 -15.75 -38.19 16.61
N ALA A 501 -15.57 -37.24 17.53
CA ALA A 501 -16.40 -36.03 17.53
C ALA A 501 -16.00 -35.18 16.30
N PRO A 502 -16.93 -34.93 15.34
CA PRO A 502 -16.65 -34.15 14.13
C PRO A 502 -16.16 -32.72 14.43
N ALA A 503 -16.54 -32.19 15.60
CA ALA A 503 -16.30 -30.81 16.04
C ALA A 503 -14.82 -30.41 16.23
N ARG A 504 -13.85 -31.32 16.01
CA ARG A 504 -12.41 -31.05 16.22
C ARG A 504 -11.56 -31.17 14.94
N PHE A 505 -12.17 -31.56 13.82
CA PHE A 505 -11.48 -31.63 12.52
C PHE A 505 -11.97 -30.49 11.63
N LEU A 506 -11.06 -29.63 11.22
CA LEU A 506 -11.31 -28.60 10.22
C LEU A 506 -11.22 -29.22 8.83
N ASP A 507 -12.15 -28.83 7.96
CA ASP A 507 -12.00 -28.98 6.53
C ASP A 507 -11.06 -27.91 5.97
N ASP A 508 -10.86 -27.94 4.66
CA ASP A 508 -9.88 -27.10 3.98
C ASP A 508 -10.34 -25.63 3.99
N ALA A 509 -11.65 -25.38 3.85
CA ALA A 509 -12.25 -24.06 3.94
C ALA A 509 -12.15 -23.47 5.35
N GLY A 510 -12.51 -24.24 6.39
CA GLY A 510 -12.41 -23.81 7.78
C GLY A 510 -10.98 -23.56 8.24
N LEU A 511 -10.00 -24.33 7.74
CA LEU A 511 -8.58 -24.07 7.97
C LEU A 511 -8.19 -22.70 7.41
N LEU A 512 -8.55 -22.40 6.16
CA LEU A 512 -8.18 -21.13 5.51
C LEU A 512 -8.86 -19.93 6.16
N ALA A 513 -10.16 -20.04 6.46
CA ALA A 513 -10.92 -19.02 7.18
C ALA A 513 -10.27 -18.67 8.52
N LEU A 514 -9.92 -19.67 9.33
CA LEU A 514 -9.28 -19.45 10.63
C LEU A 514 -7.85 -18.89 10.53
N ILE A 515 -7.12 -19.17 9.44
CA ILE A 515 -5.81 -18.56 9.18
C ILE A 515 -5.97 -17.09 8.77
N ALA A 516 -6.98 -16.80 7.96
CA ALA A 516 -7.34 -15.46 7.53
C ALA A 516 -7.90 -14.60 8.67
N GLY A 517 -8.41 -15.21 9.74
CA GLY A 517 -9.10 -14.51 10.83
C GLY A 517 -10.60 -14.32 10.59
N GLU A 518 -11.19 -15.10 9.70
CA GLU A 518 -12.63 -15.18 9.45
C GLU A 518 -13.28 -16.20 10.42
N GLU A 519 -14.50 -15.92 10.90
CA GLU A 519 -15.26 -16.92 11.64
C GLU A 519 -15.70 -18.05 10.69
N PRO A 520 -15.46 -19.33 11.03
CA PRO A 520 -15.88 -20.44 10.18
C PRO A 520 -17.40 -20.44 10.08
N GLY A 521 -17.92 -20.41 8.85
CA GLY A 521 -19.35 -20.56 8.59
C GLY A 521 -19.85 -21.86 9.22
N HIS A 522 -20.80 -21.75 10.15
CA HIS A 522 -21.57 -22.90 10.60
C HIS A 522 -22.53 -23.29 9.47
N ASP A 523 -22.22 -24.39 8.78
CA ASP A 523 -23.19 -25.15 8.00
C ASP A 523 -24.17 -25.91 8.91
#